data_AF-A0A4Y4MBU1-F1
#
_entry.id   AF-A0A4Y4MBU1-F1
#
_cell.length_a   1.000
_cell.length_b   1.000
_cell.length_c   1.000
_cell.angle_alpha   90.00
_cell.angle_beta   90.00
_cell.angle_gamma   90.00
#
_symmetry.space_group_name_H-M   'P 1'
#
loop_
_entity.id
_entity.type
_entity.pdbx_description
1 polymer ?
#
loop_
_entity_poly.entity_id
_entity_poly.type
_entity_poly.pdbx_seq_one_letter_code
_entity_poly.pdbx_strand_id
1 'polypeptide(L)'
;MNKKIILGISFLLLTLLIFYFVNKEKKVETEFTGEYNYKVFNDSLFKNSYFNESFGYVISDYDLKNIGISFLSNNKLNAKDEYIFVINHPIKKVVEYDDGIDYVKKISIKVELDSTKNTNKIYVYRLKNQNKYRLILP
;
A
#
# COMPACT_ATOMS: atom_id res chain seq x y z
N MET A 1 27.04 22.39 -35.32
CA MET A 1 25.91 22.57 -34.36
C MET A 1 26.21 23.80 -33.50
N ASN A 2 25.29 24.77 -33.40
CA ASN A 2 25.56 26.06 -32.79
C ASN A 2 25.72 25.92 -31.26
N LYS A 3 26.75 26.53 -30.64
CA LYS A 3 27.03 26.38 -29.19
C LYS A 3 25.83 26.75 -28.31
N LYS A 4 25.01 27.71 -28.75
CA LYS A 4 23.76 28.11 -28.09
C LYS A 4 22.71 26.99 -28.08
N ILE A 5 22.64 26.19 -29.14
CA ILE A 5 21.70 25.06 -29.26
C ILE A 5 22.13 23.92 -28.32
N ILE A 6 23.44 23.64 -28.25
CA ILE A 6 23.99 22.63 -27.33
C ILE A 6 23.72 23.01 -25.87
N LEU A 7 23.89 24.29 -25.51
CA LEU A 7 23.63 24.80 -24.17
C LEU A 7 22.15 24.67 -23.78
N GLY A 8 21.25 25.01 -24.70
CA GLY A 8 19.80 24.89 -24.49
C GLY A 8 19.35 23.44 -24.29
N ILE A 9 19.88 22.50 -25.08
CA ILE A 9 19.57 21.07 -24.93
C ILE A 9 20.08 20.53 -23.59
N SER A 10 21.31 20.91 -23.18
CA SER A 10 21.88 20.49 -21.90
C SER A 10 21.06 20.99 -20.71
N PHE A 11 20.62 22.26 -20.76
CA PHE A 11 19.76 22.83 -19.71
C PHE A 11 18.40 22.13 -19.62
N LEU A 12 17.77 21.85 -20.78
CA LEU A 12 16.50 21.11 -20.82
C LEU A 12 16.64 19.68 -20.26
N LEU A 13 17.74 18.99 -20.58
CA LEU A 13 18.00 17.67 -20.05
C LEU A 13 18.17 17.70 -18.53
N LEU A 14 18.88 18.71 -18.02
CA LEU A 14 19.12 18.88 -16.58
C LEU A 14 17.81 19.17 -15.83
N THR A 15 16.93 20.01 -16.36
CA THR A 15 15.63 20.29 -15.73
C THR A 15 14.76 19.04 -15.71
N LEU A 16 14.69 18.29 -16.82
CA LEU A 16 13.96 17.01 -16.88
C LEU A 16 14.49 16.00 -15.86
N LEU A 17 15.82 15.91 -15.69
CA LEU A 17 16.44 15.04 -14.69
C LEU A 17 16.04 15.44 -13.27
N ILE A 18 16.07 16.73 -12.92
CA ILE A 18 15.65 17.22 -11.59
C ILE A 18 14.18 16.88 -11.34
N PHE A 19 13.29 17.16 -12.31
CA PHE A 19 11.87 16.79 -12.19
C PHE A 19 11.66 15.29 -11.98
N TYR A 20 12.44 14.45 -12.67
CA TYR A 20 12.37 12.99 -12.51
C TYR A 20 12.76 12.53 -11.10
N PHE A 21 13.84 13.09 -10.54
CA PHE A 21 14.28 12.73 -9.18
C PHE A 21 13.35 13.26 -8.09
N VAL A 22 12.78 14.46 -8.27
CA VAL A 22 11.84 15.07 -7.31
C VAL A 22 10.50 14.34 -7.30
N ASN A 23 10.01 13.88 -8.46
CA ASN A 23 8.72 13.18 -8.57
C ASN A 23 8.82 11.68 -8.29
N LYS A 24 9.97 11.16 -7.88
CA LYS A 24 10.12 9.74 -7.58
C LYS A 24 9.42 9.41 -6.28
N GLU A 25 8.32 8.65 -6.37
CA GLU A 25 7.60 8.17 -5.20
C GLU A 25 8.52 7.33 -4.29
N LYS A 26 8.41 7.55 -2.98
CA LYS A 26 9.19 6.82 -1.98
C LYS A 26 8.53 5.48 -1.68
N LYS A 27 9.19 4.39 -2.04
CA LYS A 27 8.68 3.03 -1.82
C LYS A 27 8.67 2.68 -0.33
N VAL A 28 7.60 2.01 0.09
CA VAL A 28 7.47 1.42 1.42
C VAL A 28 7.95 -0.02 1.36
N GLU A 29 8.89 -0.37 2.24
CA GLU A 29 9.41 -1.72 2.33
C GLU A 29 8.39 -2.68 2.93
N THR A 30 8.07 -3.71 2.16
CA THR A 30 7.10 -4.75 2.50
C THR A 30 7.68 -6.13 2.20
N GLU A 31 7.21 -7.13 2.93
CA GLU A 31 7.58 -8.53 2.74
C GLU A 31 6.34 -9.39 2.55
N PHE A 32 6.26 -10.07 1.41
CA PHE A 32 5.16 -10.99 1.16
C PHE A 32 5.19 -12.15 2.15
N THR A 33 4.13 -12.28 2.94
CA THR A 33 4.02 -13.29 4.00
C THR A 33 3.18 -14.49 3.56
N GLY A 34 2.21 -14.27 2.66
CA GLY A 34 1.43 -15.36 2.11
C GLY A 34 0.13 -14.91 1.44
N GLU A 35 -0.52 -15.89 0.82
CA GLU A 35 -1.88 -15.79 0.30
C GLU A 35 -2.77 -16.80 1.03
N TYR A 36 -3.97 -16.37 1.41
CA TYR A 36 -4.87 -17.19 2.22
C TYR A 36 -6.28 -17.17 1.64
N ASN A 37 -7.00 -18.27 1.82
CA ASN A 37 -8.44 -18.27 1.65
C ASN A 37 -9.08 -17.52 2.83
N TYR A 38 -10.16 -16.80 2.56
CA TYR A 38 -10.89 -16.08 3.60
C TYR A 38 -12.38 -16.36 3.50
N LYS A 39 -13.08 -16.13 4.61
CA LYS A 39 -14.54 -16.13 4.67
C LYS A 39 -15.00 -14.84 5.30
N VAL A 40 -15.93 -14.16 4.63
CA VAL A 40 -16.70 -13.08 5.26
C VAL A 40 -17.79 -13.75 6.09
N PHE A 41 -17.74 -13.51 7.41
CA PHE A 41 -18.75 -14.04 8.34
C PHE A 41 -19.72 -12.96 8.83
N ASN A 42 -19.41 -11.69 8.59
CA ASN A 42 -20.28 -10.56 8.87
C ASN A 42 -20.21 -9.54 7.73
N ASP A 43 -21.19 -9.61 6.82
CA ASP A 43 -21.26 -8.75 5.63
C ASP A 43 -21.43 -7.27 5.98
N SER A 44 -22.11 -6.95 7.09
CA SER A 44 -22.31 -5.56 7.48
C SER A 44 -21.00 -4.91 7.90
N LEU A 45 -20.20 -5.59 8.73
CA LEU A 45 -18.89 -5.09 9.14
C LEU A 45 -17.92 -5.01 7.97
N PHE A 46 -17.95 -6.02 7.09
CA PHE A 46 -17.11 -6.04 5.91
C PHE A 46 -17.43 -4.89 4.96
N LYS A 47 -18.72 -4.65 4.69
CA LYS A 47 -19.15 -3.59 3.78
C LYS A 47 -18.78 -2.20 4.27
N ASN A 48 -18.85 -1.97 5.58
CA ASN A 48 -18.48 -0.69 6.21
C ASN A 48 -16.96 -0.58 6.52
N SER A 49 -16.14 -1.49 5.99
CA SER A 49 -14.69 -1.48 6.22
C SER A 49 -13.95 -0.86 5.03
N TYR A 50 -12.73 -0.38 5.29
CA TYR A 50 -11.82 0.16 4.26
C TYR A 50 -11.49 -0.82 3.12
N PHE A 51 -11.76 -2.12 3.31
CA PHE A 51 -11.66 -3.12 2.22
C PHE A 51 -12.70 -2.90 1.12
N ASN A 52 -13.93 -2.56 1.50
CA ASN A 52 -15.04 -2.43 0.55
C ASN A 52 -15.27 -0.98 0.13
N GLU A 53 -15.13 -0.03 1.07
CA GLU A 53 -15.61 1.34 0.86
C GLU A 53 -14.57 2.35 0.37
N SER A 54 -13.27 2.09 0.52
CA SER A 54 -12.29 3.18 0.29
C SER A 54 -11.07 2.77 -0.53
N PHE A 55 -10.35 1.72 -0.13
CA PHE A 55 -9.00 1.51 -0.67
C PHE A 55 -8.68 0.08 -1.07
N GLY A 56 -9.51 -0.91 -0.70
CA GLY A 56 -9.26 -2.32 -1.04
C GLY A 56 -8.19 -2.98 -0.17
N TYR A 57 -7.67 -2.27 0.83
CA TYR A 57 -6.67 -2.78 1.77
C TYR A 57 -6.85 -2.19 3.17
N VAL A 58 -6.28 -2.87 4.16
CA VAL A 58 -6.16 -2.37 5.54
C VAL A 58 -4.77 -2.60 6.09
N ILE A 59 -4.38 -1.77 7.06
CA ILE A 59 -3.21 -2.00 7.90
C ILE A 59 -3.70 -2.50 9.26
N SER A 60 -3.20 -3.65 9.72
CA SER A 60 -3.55 -4.22 11.02
C SER A 60 -2.39 -5.06 11.58
N ASP A 61 -2.36 -5.16 12.89
CA ASP A 61 -1.41 -5.92 13.69
C ASP A 61 -1.59 -7.45 13.60
N TYR A 62 -2.79 -7.98 13.30
CA TYR A 62 -2.97 -9.43 13.22
C TYR A 62 -4.34 -9.93 12.74
N ASP A 63 -5.43 -9.37 13.26
CA ASP A 63 -6.77 -9.97 13.16
C ASP A 63 -7.75 -9.08 12.38
N LEU A 64 -8.45 -9.68 11.42
CA LEU A 64 -9.48 -9.06 10.62
C LEU A 64 -10.91 -9.40 11.08
N LYS A 65 -11.06 -10.08 12.23
CA LYS A 65 -12.40 -10.36 12.78
C LYS A 65 -13.19 -9.11 13.09
N ASN A 66 -12.53 -8.02 13.48
CA ASN A 66 -13.16 -6.72 13.76
C ASN A 66 -13.88 -6.13 12.52
N ILE A 67 -13.51 -6.56 11.32
CA ILE A 67 -14.13 -6.16 10.05
C ILE A 67 -14.90 -7.31 9.40
N GLY A 68 -15.20 -8.38 10.13
CA GLY A 68 -16.05 -9.48 9.65
C GLY A 68 -15.36 -10.50 8.75
N ILE A 69 -14.02 -10.53 8.70
CA ILE A 69 -13.24 -11.48 7.88
C ILE A 69 -12.49 -12.49 8.77
N SER A 70 -12.52 -13.77 8.39
CA SER A 70 -11.69 -14.81 9.01
C SER A 70 -10.79 -15.50 7.98
N PHE A 71 -9.51 -15.67 8.30
CA PHE A 71 -8.59 -16.49 7.51
C PHE A 71 -8.89 -17.97 7.69
N LEU A 72 -8.89 -18.71 6.58
CA LEU A 72 -8.95 -20.17 6.56
C LEU A 72 -7.53 -20.73 6.47
N SER A 73 -6.69 -20.40 7.45
CA SER A 73 -5.27 -20.78 7.50
C SER A 73 -4.84 -21.18 8.90
N ASN A 74 -3.99 -22.20 8.98
CA ASN A 74 -3.35 -22.63 10.23
C ASN A 74 -2.07 -21.85 10.54
N ASN A 75 -1.55 -21.07 9.58
CA ASN A 75 -0.37 -20.25 9.78
C ASN A 75 -0.74 -18.99 10.56
N LYS A 76 -0.35 -18.96 11.82
CA LYS A 76 -0.49 -17.78 12.66
C LYS A 76 0.55 -16.74 12.24
N LEU A 77 0.07 -15.58 11.83
CA LEU A 77 0.89 -14.37 11.70
C LEU A 77 1.46 -13.98 13.09
N ASN A 78 2.50 -13.16 13.11
CA ASN A 78 3.07 -12.70 14.36
C ASN A 78 2.30 -11.48 14.86
N ALA A 79 1.67 -11.57 16.04
CA ALA A 79 0.85 -10.49 16.60
C ALA A 79 1.64 -9.21 16.96
N LYS A 80 2.98 -9.25 16.91
CA LYS A 80 3.82 -8.07 17.10
C LYS A 80 4.14 -7.32 15.81
N ASP A 81 3.86 -7.92 14.65
CA ASP A 81 4.15 -7.32 13.35
C ASP A 81 2.97 -6.48 12.87
N GLU A 82 3.22 -5.60 11.90
CA GLU A 82 2.18 -4.80 11.26
C GLU A 82 2.07 -5.26 9.79
N TYR A 83 0.86 -5.46 9.31
CA TYR A 83 0.60 -6.05 8.00
C TYR A 83 -0.32 -5.19 7.16
N ILE A 84 -0.09 -5.20 5.85
CA ILE A 84 -1.05 -4.79 4.84
C ILE A 84 -1.80 -6.03 4.37
N PHE A 85 -3.11 -5.99 4.49
CA PHE A 85 -4.00 -7.03 3.99
C PHE A 85 -4.75 -6.49 2.78
N VAL A 86 -4.76 -7.26 1.68
CA VAL A 86 -5.44 -6.89 0.43
C VAL A 86 -6.27 -8.04 -0.08
N ILE A 87 -7.53 -7.79 -0.46
CA ILE A 87 -8.41 -8.81 -1.04
C ILE A 87 -8.35 -8.80 -2.56
N ASN A 88 -8.47 -9.99 -3.12
CA ASN A 88 -8.70 -10.30 -4.53
C ASN A 88 -7.57 -9.92 -5.51
N HIS A 89 -6.71 -8.98 -5.15
CA HIS A 89 -5.60 -8.54 -5.96
C HIS A 89 -4.32 -8.48 -5.12
N PRO A 90 -3.18 -9.00 -5.61
CA PRO A 90 -1.92 -8.80 -4.93
C PRO A 90 -1.45 -7.36 -5.05
N ILE A 91 -0.56 -6.94 -4.15
CA ILE A 91 0.08 -5.62 -4.22
C ILE A 91 1.08 -5.60 -5.37
N LYS A 92 0.97 -4.58 -6.23
CA LYS A 92 1.98 -4.23 -7.23
C LYS A 92 3.07 -3.33 -6.63
N LYS A 93 2.67 -2.36 -5.80
CA LYS A 93 3.56 -1.35 -5.22
C LYS A 93 2.93 -0.73 -3.98
N VAL A 94 3.76 -0.34 -3.02
CA VAL A 94 3.38 0.51 -1.88
C VAL A 94 4.30 1.71 -1.82
N VAL A 95 3.74 2.91 -1.69
CA VAL A 95 4.50 4.16 -1.59
C VAL A 95 3.99 5.05 -0.47
N GLU A 96 4.89 5.85 0.10
CA GLU A 96 4.53 6.95 0.99
C GLU A 96 3.71 7.98 0.17
N TYR A 97 2.68 8.53 0.82
CA TYR A 97 1.77 9.51 0.24
C TYR A 97 1.59 10.66 1.23
N ASP A 98 1.60 11.89 0.72
CA ASP A 98 1.30 13.08 1.52
C ASP A 98 -0.18 13.44 1.30
N ASP A 99 -1.00 13.24 2.33
CA ASP A 99 -2.40 13.63 2.34
C ASP A 99 -2.65 14.99 3.04
N GLY A 100 -1.58 15.74 3.36
CA GLY A 100 -1.65 17.03 4.02
C GLY A 100 -1.97 16.96 5.52
N ILE A 101 -2.03 15.76 6.11
CA ILE A 101 -2.37 15.54 7.51
C ILE A 101 -1.12 15.23 8.34
N ASP A 102 -0.62 16.25 9.04
CA ASP A 102 0.66 16.17 9.79
C ASP A 102 0.48 15.79 11.27
N TYR A 103 -0.70 15.99 11.86
CA TYR A 103 -0.91 15.80 13.31
C TYR A 103 -0.86 14.33 13.79
N VAL A 104 -0.91 13.36 12.87
CA VAL A 104 -1.02 11.92 13.20
C VAL A 104 0.36 11.28 13.49
N LYS A 105 1.48 12.00 13.27
CA LYS A 105 2.88 11.50 13.43
C LYS A 105 3.19 10.20 12.67
N LYS A 106 2.31 9.78 11.75
CA LYS A 106 2.44 8.59 10.90
C LYS A 106 2.30 9.01 9.44
N ILE A 107 3.10 8.37 8.60
CA ILE A 107 3.14 8.65 7.16
C ILE A 107 2.03 7.87 6.47
N SER A 108 1.20 8.55 5.68
CA SER A 108 0.18 7.87 4.86
C SER A 108 0.84 7.02 3.77
N ILE A 109 0.22 5.89 3.45
CA ILE A 109 0.67 5.03 2.37
C ILE A 109 -0.43 4.82 1.34
N LYS A 110 -0.03 4.82 0.07
CA LYS A 110 -0.86 4.42 -1.06
C LYS A 110 -0.43 3.03 -1.53
N VAL A 111 -1.39 2.11 -1.61
CA VAL A 111 -1.17 0.77 -2.16
C VAL A 111 -1.73 0.72 -3.58
N GLU A 112 -0.90 0.30 -4.53
CA GLU A 112 -1.28 0.04 -5.91
C GLU A 112 -1.42 -1.47 -6.11
N LEU A 113 -2.59 -1.89 -6.57
CA LEU A 113 -2.93 -3.30 -6.77
C LEU A 113 -2.57 -3.76 -8.19
N ASP A 114 -2.19 -5.03 -8.32
CA ASP A 114 -2.02 -5.68 -9.61
C ASP A 114 -3.38 -6.15 -10.13
N SER A 115 -4.07 -5.28 -10.87
CA SER A 115 -5.40 -5.55 -11.44
C SER A 115 -5.40 -6.67 -12.50
N THR A 116 -4.24 -7.09 -12.99
CA THR A 116 -4.14 -8.20 -13.96
C THR A 116 -4.41 -9.56 -13.30
N LYS A 117 -4.33 -9.63 -11.96
CA LYS A 117 -4.60 -10.83 -11.17
C LYS A 117 -5.82 -10.58 -10.30
N ASN A 118 -6.92 -11.25 -10.62
CA ASN A 118 -8.14 -11.26 -9.81
C ASN A 118 -8.35 -12.67 -9.26
N THR A 119 -8.39 -12.80 -7.94
CA THR A 119 -8.55 -14.07 -7.22
C THR A 119 -9.57 -13.92 -6.10
N ASN A 120 -9.96 -15.03 -5.47
CA ASN A 120 -10.78 -15.01 -4.23
C ASN A 120 -9.89 -15.30 -3.01
N LYS A 121 -8.77 -14.59 -2.91
CA LYS A 121 -7.79 -14.75 -1.83
C LYS A 121 -7.51 -13.41 -1.16
N ILE A 122 -6.97 -13.49 0.04
CA ILE A 122 -6.38 -12.35 0.74
C ILE A 122 -4.86 -12.48 0.74
N TYR A 123 -4.19 -11.42 0.33
CA TYR A 123 -2.74 -11.32 0.26
C TYR A 123 -2.23 -10.53 1.46
N VAL A 124 -1.17 -11.03 2.08
CA VAL A 124 -0.63 -10.47 3.33
C VAL A 124 0.81 -10.05 3.13
N TYR A 125 1.09 -8.80 3.46
CA TYR A 125 2.41 -8.20 3.34
C TYR A 125 2.82 -7.58 4.67
N ARG A 126 3.91 -8.06 5.26
CA ARG A 126 4.48 -7.47 6.48
C ARG A 126 5.15 -6.14 6.17
N LEU A 127 4.85 -5.11 6.94
CA LEU A 127 5.58 -3.84 6.94
C LEU A 127 6.91 -4.03 7.68
N LYS A 128 8.03 -3.59 7.07
CA LYS A 128 9.35 -3.67 7.72
C LYS A 128 9.52 -2.70 8.89
N ASN A 129 8.86 -1.53 8.81
CA ASN A 129 8.90 -0.50 9.84
C ASN A 129 7.53 -0.43 10.53
N GLN A 130 7.44 -0.98 11.73
CA GLN A 130 6.23 -0.99 12.53
C GLN A 130 5.87 0.40 13.04
N ASN A 131 4.56 0.69 13.17
CA ASN A 131 4.00 1.91 13.73
C ASN A 131 4.42 3.21 13.02
N LYS A 132 5.01 3.10 11.83
CA LYS A 132 5.45 4.25 11.02
C LYS A 132 4.35 4.74 10.07
N TYR A 133 3.51 3.83 9.61
CA TYR A 133 2.61 4.08 8.49
C TYR A 133 1.14 4.09 8.92
N ARG A 134 0.30 4.74 8.13
CA ARG A 134 -1.15 4.73 8.26
C ARG A 134 -1.82 4.66 6.90
N LEU A 135 -3.10 4.28 6.90
CA LEU A 135 -3.95 4.43 5.73
C LEU A 135 -4.14 5.91 5.40
N ILE A 136 -4.37 6.19 4.11
CA ILE A 136 -4.87 7.49 3.67
C ILE A 136 -6.22 7.69 4.36
N LEU A 137 -6.43 8.87 4.92
CA LEU A 137 -7.73 9.23 5.51
C LEU A 137 -8.67 9.71 4.39
N PRO A 138 -9.96 9.34 4.42
CA PRO A 138 -10.96 9.81 3.47
C PRO A 138 -11.21 11.33 3.56
#